data_AF-B2KJ91-F1
#
_entry.id   AF-B2KJ91-F1
#
_cell.length_a   1.000
_cell.length_b   1.000
_cell.length_c   1.000
_cell.angle_alpha   90.00
_cell.angle_beta   90.00
_cell.angle_gamma   90.00
#
_symmetry.space_group_name_H-M   'P 1'
#
loop_
_entity.id
_entity.type
_entity.pdbx_description
1 polymer ?
#
loop_
_entity_poly.entity_id
_entity_poly.type
_entity_poly.pdbx_seq_one_letter_code
_entity_poly.pdbx_strand_id
1 'polypeptide(L)'
;MRLTALPVSLIVGSAAAFAPTTGISATRTTSASTVRLQLVSGSQGTGEGWIDPSAPVNSKASLEKTLSKSLEGSNFLKRLSLLGSTGSIGTQTLEIVDACPDNFVVDALSAGTNVELMTQQVLKYSPKVASMSTPEAAKELKRRLQDEGCKSMPLILSGQEGIVAAATVDTADTVVTGIVGAAGLEPTIEAIKMKKDIALANKETLISGGPVINPLVEKYGINMLPADSEHSAIFQCLQGVPPGGLRRVILTASGGAFRDFSKDELFRLCEDNPRAVQ
;
A
#
# COMPACT_ATOMS: atom_id res chain seq x y z
N MET A 1 0.61 -24.13 -5.39
CA MET A 1 0.23 -24.91 -4.19
C MET A 1 -1.29 -24.85 -4.11
N ARG A 2 -1.99 -25.97 -4.37
CA ARG A 2 -3.47 -25.99 -4.46
C ARG A 2 -4.07 -25.87 -3.04
N LEU A 3 -4.97 -24.91 -2.83
CA LEU A 3 -5.75 -24.78 -1.59
C LEU A 3 -7.24 -24.83 -1.93
N THR A 4 -7.90 -25.90 -1.48
CA THR A 4 -9.36 -26.05 -1.49
C THR A 4 -9.96 -25.40 -0.24
N ALA A 5 -11.01 -24.61 -0.43
CA ALA A 5 -11.68 -23.84 0.63
C ALA A 5 -12.47 -24.73 1.62
N LEU A 6 -12.46 -24.35 2.90
CA LEU A 6 -13.33 -24.89 3.95
C LEU A 6 -14.02 -23.73 4.70
N PRO A 7 -15.27 -23.89 5.17
CA PRO A 7 -16.06 -22.82 5.75
C PRO A 7 -15.75 -22.62 7.24
N VAL A 8 -15.77 -21.36 7.70
CA VAL A 8 -15.61 -20.97 9.12
C VAL A 8 -16.93 -20.46 9.66
N SER A 9 -17.43 -21.04 10.76
CA SER A 9 -18.55 -20.51 11.55
C SER A 9 -18.04 -19.60 12.67
N LEU A 10 -18.64 -18.42 12.81
CA LEU A 10 -18.40 -17.46 13.89
C LEU A 10 -19.38 -17.73 15.05
N ILE A 11 -18.89 -17.78 16.29
CA ILE A 11 -19.71 -17.74 17.50
C ILE A 11 -19.33 -16.46 18.26
N VAL A 12 -20.29 -15.57 18.50
CA VAL A 12 -20.13 -14.33 19.27
C VAL A 12 -20.80 -14.50 20.63
N GLY A 13 -20.03 -14.38 21.72
CA GLY A 13 -20.54 -14.36 23.09
C GLY A 13 -20.71 -12.94 23.62
N SER A 14 -21.88 -12.63 24.16
CA SER A 14 -22.25 -11.33 24.77
C SER A 14 -21.79 -11.22 26.22
N ALA A 15 -21.29 -10.06 26.64
CA ALA A 15 -21.07 -9.72 28.05
C ALA A 15 -21.82 -8.43 28.43
N ALA A 16 -22.27 -8.42 29.69
CA ALA A 16 -23.39 -7.67 30.23
C ALA A 16 -23.09 -6.22 30.66
N ALA A 17 -24.16 -5.46 30.79
CA ALA A 17 -24.24 -4.03 31.07
C ALA A 17 -23.96 -3.65 32.55
N PHE A 18 -23.47 -2.43 32.76
CA PHE A 18 -23.61 -1.69 34.01
C PHE A 18 -24.06 -0.25 33.70
N ALA A 19 -25.07 0.21 34.46
CA ALA A 19 -25.79 1.48 34.29
C ALA A 19 -25.25 2.59 35.23
N PRO A 20 -25.63 3.88 35.01
CA PRO A 20 -24.78 5.04 35.25
C PRO A 20 -25.13 5.87 36.50
N THR A 21 -24.26 6.82 36.87
CA THR A 21 -24.57 7.90 37.82
C THR A 21 -24.30 9.28 37.20
N THR A 22 -25.41 9.96 36.90
CA THR A 22 -25.71 11.40 37.07
C THR A 22 -24.68 12.49 36.70
N GLY A 23 -25.01 13.20 35.62
CA GLY A 23 -25.32 14.64 35.66
C GLY A 23 -24.18 15.63 35.37
N ILE A 24 -24.33 16.44 34.31
CA ILE A 24 -24.21 17.91 34.33
C ILE A 24 -24.79 18.50 33.03
N SER A 25 -25.46 19.64 33.21
CA SER A 25 -26.27 20.41 32.27
C SER A 25 -25.47 21.06 31.13
N ALA A 26 -26.10 21.12 29.94
CA ALA A 26 -25.59 21.81 28.77
C ALA A 26 -26.05 23.28 28.71
N THR A 27 -25.15 24.16 28.30
CA THR A 27 -25.47 25.48 27.74
C THR A 27 -24.73 25.63 26.42
N ARG A 28 -25.50 25.79 25.32
CA ARG A 28 -25.00 26.02 23.96
C ARG A 28 -24.68 27.49 23.77
N THR A 29 -23.47 27.76 23.28
CA THR A 29 -23.13 28.98 22.53
C THR A 29 -22.40 28.58 21.25
N THR A 30 -22.98 29.01 20.14
CA THR A 30 -22.53 28.75 18.76
C THR A 30 -21.27 29.56 18.46
N SER A 31 -20.16 28.88 18.16
CA SER A 31 -19.08 29.44 17.34
C SER A 31 -18.37 28.32 16.60
N ALA A 32 -18.09 28.53 15.31
CA ALA A 32 -17.41 27.59 14.44
C ALA A 32 -16.04 27.23 15.04
N SER A 33 -15.93 26.02 15.57
CA SER A 33 -14.69 25.48 16.10
C SER A 33 -14.18 24.43 15.12
N THR A 34 -13.15 24.80 14.38
CA THR A 34 -12.26 23.83 13.74
C THR A 34 -11.72 22.95 14.85
N VAL A 35 -12.25 21.73 14.99
CA VAL A 35 -11.69 20.73 15.88
C VAL A 35 -10.33 20.35 15.29
N ARG A 36 -9.28 21.01 15.77
CA ARG A 36 -7.92 20.49 15.64
C ARG A 36 -7.86 19.20 16.47
N LEU A 37 -8.18 18.08 15.84
CA LEU A 37 -7.71 16.79 16.32
C LEU A 37 -6.18 16.86 16.26
N GLN A 38 -5.56 17.19 17.41
CA GLN A 38 -4.21 16.74 17.66
C GLN A 38 -4.26 15.22 17.69
N LEU A 39 -4.05 14.61 16.53
CA LEU A 39 -3.59 13.23 16.45
C LEU A 39 -2.30 13.19 17.28
N VAL A 40 -2.42 12.75 18.53
CA VAL A 40 -1.27 12.28 19.27
C VAL A 40 -0.70 11.18 18.39
N SER A 41 0.51 11.38 17.89
CA SER A 41 1.26 10.33 17.21
C SER A 41 1.14 9.08 18.08
N GLY A 42 0.57 8.00 17.54
CA GLY A 42 0.50 6.73 18.25
C GLY A 42 1.87 6.46 18.88
N SER A 43 1.86 6.08 20.16
CA SER A 43 3.06 5.80 20.95
C SER A 43 4.13 5.12 20.09
N GLN A 44 5.26 5.81 19.89
CA GLN A 44 6.42 5.31 19.15
C GLN A 44 7.08 4.08 19.78
N GLY A 45 6.48 3.46 20.80
CA GLY A 45 7.02 2.24 21.43
C GLY A 45 8.39 2.46 22.07
N THR A 46 8.68 3.68 22.53
CA THR A 46 9.99 4.08 23.08
C THR A 46 9.97 4.37 24.60
N GLY A 47 8.95 3.92 25.33
CA GLY A 47 8.83 4.13 26.78
C GLY A 47 9.58 3.07 27.61
N GLU A 48 9.96 3.42 28.85
CA GLU A 48 10.53 2.46 29.82
C GLU A 48 9.58 1.28 30.04
N GLY A 49 10.11 0.05 29.88
CA GLY A 49 9.35 -1.20 29.99
C GLY A 49 8.88 -1.80 28.67
N TRP A 50 9.08 -1.12 27.54
CA TRP A 50 8.92 -1.73 26.20
C TRP A 50 10.16 -2.55 25.83
N ILE A 51 9.92 -3.74 25.27
CA ILE A 51 10.94 -4.47 24.53
C ILE A 51 11.33 -3.58 23.34
N ASP A 52 12.63 -3.44 23.09
CA ASP A 52 13.22 -2.77 21.92
C ASP A 52 12.32 -3.00 20.70
N PRO A 53 11.87 -1.96 19.97
CA PRO A 53 10.69 -2.06 19.11
C PRO A 53 10.80 -3.27 18.18
N SER A 54 9.79 -4.14 18.25
CA SER A 54 9.72 -5.38 17.48
C SER A 54 9.76 -5.16 15.96
N ALA A 55 9.55 -3.92 15.52
CA ALA A 55 9.83 -3.47 14.16
C ALA A 55 11.27 -2.93 14.11
N PRO A 56 12.21 -3.64 13.47
CA PRO A 56 13.62 -3.23 13.41
C PRO A 56 13.88 -2.02 12.50
N VAL A 57 12.85 -1.40 11.93
CA VAL A 57 12.95 -0.36 10.90
C VAL A 57 11.98 0.80 11.20
N ASN A 58 12.39 1.69 12.10
CA ASN A 58 11.59 2.86 12.50
C ASN A 58 12.26 4.19 12.12
N SER A 59 13.44 4.12 11.53
CA SER A 59 14.26 5.24 11.09
C SER A 59 14.97 4.91 9.77
N LYS A 60 15.36 5.95 9.03
CA LYS A 60 16.16 5.79 7.81
C LYS A 60 17.45 5.00 8.05
N ALA A 61 18.18 5.29 9.14
CA ALA A 61 19.40 4.59 9.50
C ALA A 61 19.16 3.09 9.80
N SER A 62 18.05 2.77 10.47
CA SER A 62 17.68 1.37 10.73
C SER A 62 17.24 0.62 9.47
N LEU A 63 16.60 1.31 8.51
CA LEU A 63 16.25 0.76 7.19
C LEU A 63 17.52 0.40 6.42
N GLU A 64 18.43 1.37 6.27
CA GLU A 64 19.72 1.19 5.57
C GLU A 64 20.53 0.04 6.17
N LYS A 65 20.65 -0.02 7.50
CA LYS A 65 21.37 -1.11 8.19
C LYS A 65 20.72 -2.48 7.94
N THR A 66 19.39 -2.55 8.00
CA THR A 66 18.66 -3.81 7.80
C THR A 66 18.76 -4.30 6.36
N LEU A 67 18.64 -3.40 5.40
CA LEU A 67 18.77 -3.70 3.98
C LEU A 67 20.20 -4.11 3.62
N SER A 68 21.21 -3.37 4.10
CA SER A 68 22.62 -3.70 3.87
C SER A 68 22.97 -5.11 4.34
N LYS A 69 22.49 -5.52 5.53
CA LYS A 69 22.68 -6.88 6.03
C LYS A 69 21.89 -7.93 5.25
N SER A 70 20.63 -7.63 4.93
CA SER A 70 19.75 -8.58 4.22
C SER A 70 20.21 -8.84 2.79
N LEU A 71 20.92 -7.88 2.19
CA LEU A 71 21.39 -7.92 0.81
C LEU A 71 22.91 -8.17 0.70
N GLU A 72 23.58 -8.45 1.82
CA GLU A 72 25.01 -8.74 1.83
C GLU A 72 25.34 -9.91 0.91
N GLY A 73 26.23 -9.68 -0.07
CA GLY A 73 26.60 -10.67 -1.08
C GLY A 73 25.56 -10.93 -2.18
N SER A 74 24.45 -10.18 -2.20
CA SER A 74 23.48 -10.26 -3.31
C SER A 74 24.01 -9.56 -4.57
N ASN A 75 23.68 -10.11 -5.73
CA ASN A 75 24.10 -9.60 -7.04
C ASN A 75 22.95 -9.53 -8.05
N PHE A 76 21.70 -9.51 -7.57
CA PHE A 76 20.53 -9.41 -8.44
C PHE A 76 20.24 -7.95 -8.79
N LEU A 77 19.64 -7.77 -9.95
CA LEU A 77 19.02 -6.52 -10.38
C LEU A 77 17.55 -6.79 -10.69
N LYS A 78 16.64 -6.12 -9.99
CA LYS A 78 15.19 -6.20 -10.21
C LYS A 78 14.69 -4.90 -10.82
N ARG A 79 13.97 -5.01 -11.93
CA ARG A 79 13.38 -3.86 -12.63
C ARG A 79 11.91 -3.73 -12.26
N LEU A 80 11.52 -2.56 -11.78
CA LEU A 80 10.22 -2.32 -11.15
C LEU A 80 9.35 -1.41 -12.00
N SER A 81 8.07 -1.75 -12.09
CA SER A 81 7.00 -0.85 -12.49
C SER A 81 6.13 -0.52 -11.28
N LEU A 82 6.02 0.75 -10.91
CA LEU A 82 5.28 1.18 -9.73
C LEU A 82 3.96 1.83 -10.15
N LEU A 83 2.85 1.15 -9.87
CA LEU A 83 1.52 1.69 -10.08
C LEU A 83 1.09 2.46 -8.84
N GLY A 84 0.91 3.78 -8.93
CA GLY A 84 0.61 4.63 -7.76
C GLY A 84 1.86 5.10 -6.99
N SER A 85 2.88 5.57 -7.70
CA SER A 85 4.19 5.97 -7.16
C SER A 85 4.14 7.16 -6.19
N THR A 86 3.13 8.02 -6.31
CA THR A 86 2.97 9.20 -5.44
C THR A 86 2.11 8.92 -4.20
N GLY A 87 1.62 7.70 -4.03
CA GLY A 87 0.89 7.26 -2.84
C GLY A 87 1.85 6.69 -1.79
N SER A 88 1.31 6.34 -0.61
CA SER A 88 2.09 5.83 0.53
C SER A 88 2.94 4.61 0.17
N ILE A 89 2.38 3.62 -0.51
CA ILE A 89 3.10 2.41 -0.94
C ILE A 89 4.18 2.77 -1.97
N GLY A 90 3.85 3.64 -2.93
CA GLY A 90 4.77 4.07 -3.96
C GLY A 90 5.99 4.78 -3.40
N THR A 91 5.80 5.76 -2.52
CA THR A 91 6.91 6.50 -1.90
C THR A 91 7.77 5.61 -1.01
N GLN A 92 7.16 4.74 -0.21
CA GLN A 92 7.90 3.76 0.62
C GLN A 92 8.69 2.77 -0.23
N THR A 93 8.15 2.33 -1.37
CA THR A 93 8.88 1.48 -2.32
C THR A 93 10.11 2.22 -2.86
N LEU A 94 9.95 3.50 -3.21
CA LEU A 94 11.06 4.32 -3.70
C LEU A 94 12.13 4.61 -2.64
N GLU A 95 11.77 4.67 -1.35
CA GLU A 95 12.75 4.74 -0.25
C GLU A 95 13.62 3.48 -0.18
N ILE A 96 13.06 2.29 -0.50
CA ILE A 96 13.84 1.05 -0.60
C ILE A 96 14.75 1.08 -1.83
N VAL A 97 14.26 1.58 -2.97
CA VAL A 97 15.08 1.77 -4.18
C VAL A 97 16.27 2.69 -3.90
N ASP A 98 16.03 3.79 -3.17
CA ASP A 98 17.08 4.72 -2.76
C ASP A 98 18.14 4.10 -1.85
N ALA A 99 17.72 3.22 -0.94
CA ALA A 99 18.61 2.52 -0.04
C ALA A 99 19.40 1.39 -0.73
N CYS A 100 18.91 0.88 -1.86
CA CYS A 100 19.47 -0.27 -2.58
C CYS A 100 19.58 -0.03 -4.10
N PRO A 101 20.32 1.02 -4.54
CA PRO A 101 20.35 1.42 -5.95
C PRO A 101 20.99 0.40 -6.88
N ASP A 102 21.88 -0.46 -6.38
CA ASP A 102 22.53 -1.52 -7.17
C ASP A 102 21.61 -2.72 -7.41
N ASN A 103 20.51 -2.83 -6.64
CA ASN A 103 19.59 -3.96 -6.72
C ASN A 103 18.27 -3.63 -7.44
N PHE A 104 17.89 -2.35 -7.51
CA PHE A 104 16.59 -1.96 -8.04
C PHE A 104 16.68 -0.83 -9.06
N VAL A 105 15.91 -0.98 -10.15
CA VAL A 105 15.75 0.04 -11.18
C VAL A 105 14.27 0.28 -11.40
N VAL A 106 13.87 1.54 -11.53
CA VAL A 106 12.47 1.91 -11.79
C VAL A 106 12.29 2.19 -13.27
N ASP A 107 11.53 1.33 -13.96
CA ASP A 107 11.28 1.44 -15.40
C ASP A 107 9.98 2.13 -15.76
N ALA A 108 8.99 2.08 -14.86
CA ALA A 108 7.72 2.76 -15.07
C ALA A 108 7.14 3.30 -13.76
N LEU A 109 6.51 4.47 -13.86
CA LEU A 109 5.78 5.11 -12.78
C LEU A 109 4.36 5.44 -13.25
N SER A 110 3.36 5.22 -12.41
CA SER A 110 2.03 5.81 -12.60
C SER A 110 1.55 6.55 -11.35
N ALA A 111 0.75 7.58 -11.53
CA ALA A 111 0.15 8.32 -10.41
C ALA A 111 -1.25 8.85 -10.77
N GLY A 112 -1.92 9.37 -9.75
CA GLY A 112 -3.14 10.15 -9.89
C GLY A 112 -2.86 11.52 -10.53
N THR A 113 -3.07 12.57 -9.74
CA THR A 113 -2.95 13.98 -10.19
C THR A 113 -1.83 14.75 -9.47
N ASN A 114 -1.00 14.10 -8.64
CA ASN A 114 0.12 14.75 -7.97
C ASN A 114 1.31 14.93 -8.93
N VAL A 115 1.20 15.89 -9.85
CA VAL A 115 2.19 16.14 -10.90
C VAL A 115 3.52 16.63 -10.34
N GLU A 116 3.51 17.41 -9.26
CA GLU A 116 4.71 17.92 -8.60
C GLU A 116 5.62 16.76 -8.16
N LEU A 117 5.08 15.85 -7.35
CA LEU A 117 5.84 14.71 -6.86
C LEU A 117 6.24 13.74 -8.00
N MET A 118 5.35 13.53 -8.98
CA MET A 118 5.70 12.73 -10.16
C MET A 118 6.89 13.34 -10.93
N THR A 119 6.94 14.67 -11.09
CA THR A 119 8.05 15.35 -11.77
C THR A 119 9.37 15.06 -11.06
N GLN A 120 9.41 15.20 -9.74
CA GLN A 120 10.58 14.91 -8.92
C GLN A 120 11.02 13.44 -9.05
N GLN A 121 10.05 12.51 -9.02
CA GLN A 121 10.32 11.08 -9.18
C GLN A 121 10.87 10.76 -10.58
N VAL A 122 10.29 11.31 -11.64
CA VAL A 122 10.76 11.09 -13.02
C VAL A 122 12.17 11.62 -13.22
N LEU A 123 12.49 12.82 -12.74
CA LEU A 123 13.83 13.40 -12.85
C LEU A 123 14.89 12.55 -12.12
N LYS A 124 14.53 12.00 -10.96
CA LYS A 124 15.43 11.20 -10.14
C LYS A 124 15.66 9.80 -10.71
N TYR A 125 14.60 9.09 -11.06
CA TYR A 125 14.68 7.68 -11.42
C TYR A 125 14.76 7.44 -12.94
N SER A 126 14.51 8.46 -13.76
CA SER A 126 14.55 8.39 -15.22
C SER A 126 13.80 7.18 -15.81
N PRO A 127 12.52 6.95 -15.43
CA PRO A 127 11.75 5.82 -15.94
C PRO A 127 11.56 5.92 -17.46
N LYS A 128 11.23 4.81 -18.10
CA LYS A 128 10.89 4.75 -19.53
C LYS A 128 9.44 5.16 -19.79
N VAL A 129 8.55 4.88 -18.85
CA VAL A 129 7.12 5.19 -18.95
C VAL A 129 6.67 5.98 -17.72
N ALA A 130 5.92 7.06 -17.94
CA ALA A 130 5.27 7.82 -16.87
C ALA A 130 3.78 8.00 -17.21
N SER A 131 2.89 7.56 -16.33
CA SER A 131 1.43 7.67 -16.55
C SER A 131 0.76 8.52 -15.47
N MET A 132 -0.11 9.43 -15.90
CA MET A 132 -0.98 10.21 -15.00
C MET A 132 -2.44 9.81 -15.17
N SER A 133 -3.28 9.99 -14.14
CA SER A 133 -4.68 9.56 -14.24
C SER A 133 -5.51 10.35 -15.25
N THR A 134 -5.14 11.59 -15.57
CA THR A 134 -5.86 12.44 -16.53
C THR A 134 -4.94 13.02 -17.62
N PRO A 135 -5.49 13.33 -18.81
CA PRO A 135 -4.74 13.99 -19.87
C PRO A 135 -4.15 15.35 -19.47
N GLU A 136 -4.85 16.10 -18.62
CA GLU A 136 -4.41 17.41 -18.12
C GLU A 136 -3.17 17.26 -17.23
N ALA A 137 -3.19 16.29 -16.31
CA ALA A 137 -2.05 15.99 -15.46
C ALA A 137 -0.84 15.49 -16.27
N ALA A 138 -1.06 14.68 -17.30
CA ALA A 138 0.00 14.22 -18.21
C ALA A 138 0.61 15.38 -19.02
N LYS A 139 -0.21 16.31 -19.53
CA LYS A 139 0.26 17.52 -20.21
C LYS A 139 1.10 18.40 -19.29
N GLU A 140 0.63 18.60 -18.06
CA GLU A 140 1.34 19.39 -17.05
C GLU A 140 2.66 18.73 -16.64
N LEU A 141 2.69 17.40 -16.49
CA LEU A 141 3.92 16.65 -16.24
C LEU A 141 4.95 16.89 -17.35
N LYS A 142 4.53 16.76 -18.61
CA LYS A 142 5.40 16.99 -19.76
C LYS A 142 5.98 18.40 -19.77
N ARG A 143 5.15 19.41 -19.51
CA ARG A 143 5.55 20.82 -19.45
C ARG A 143 6.62 21.03 -18.36
N ARG A 144 6.35 20.56 -17.14
CA ARG A 144 7.29 20.67 -16.01
C ARG A 144 8.62 19.98 -16.27
N LEU A 145 8.59 18.77 -16.84
CA LEU A 145 9.82 18.06 -17.19
C LEU A 145 10.65 18.82 -18.26
N GLN A 146 10.00 19.52 -19.19
CA GLN A 146 10.70 20.37 -20.15
C GLN A 146 11.32 21.59 -19.47
N ASP A 147 10.58 22.27 -18.60
CA ASP A 147 11.05 23.45 -17.86
C ASP A 147 12.25 23.10 -16.96
N GLU A 148 12.23 21.93 -16.32
CA GLU A 148 13.31 21.41 -15.47
C GLU A 148 14.48 20.80 -16.27
N GLY A 149 14.43 20.83 -17.61
CA GLY A 149 15.53 20.36 -18.46
C GLY A 149 15.74 18.84 -18.43
N CYS A 150 14.66 18.05 -18.33
CA CYS A 150 14.72 16.59 -18.32
C CYS A 150 15.47 16.05 -19.55
N LYS A 151 16.59 15.37 -19.31
CA LYS A 151 17.48 14.86 -20.38
C LYS A 151 16.92 13.64 -21.10
N SER A 152 16.14 12.81 -20.40
CA SER A 152 15.57 11.56 -20.91
C SER A 152 14.07 11.57 -20.67
N MET A 153 13.31 12.09 -21.64
CA MET A 153 11.86 12.19 -21.55
C MET A 153 11.23 10.79 -21.58
N PRO A 154 10.44 10.38 -20.58
CA PRO A 154 9.69 9.13 -20.65
C PRO A 154 8.59 9.19 -21.71
N LEU A 155 8.08 8.02 -22.09
CA LEU A 155 6.77 7.93 -22.74
C LEU A 155 5.69 8.35 -21.74
N ILE A 156 5.13 9.54 -21.94
CA ILE A 156 4.09 10.09 -21.08
C ILE A 156 2.71 9.71 -21.63
N LEU A 157 1.91 9.02 -20.81
CA LEU A 157 0.57 8.56 -21.14
C LEU A 157 -0.44 8.97 -20.06
N SER A 158 -1.73 8.79 -20.32
CA SER A 158 -2.78 9.09 -19.34
C SER A 158 -3.88 8.05 -19.29
N GLY A 159 -4.59 8.01 -18.16
CA GLY A 159 -5.79 7.20 -17.98
C GLY A 159 -5.51 5.70 -18.02
N GLN A 160 -6.51 4.94 -18.47
CA GLN A 160 -6.49 3.48 -18.48
C GLN A 160 -5.39 2.91 -19.39
N GLU A 161 -5.21 3.48 -20.59
CA GLU A 161 -4.12 3.09 -21.49
C GLU A 161 -2.75 3.32 -20.85
N GLY A 162 -2.58 4.44 -20.15
CA GLY A 162 -1.31 4.78 -19.50
C GLY A 162 -0.95 3.85 -18.35
N ILE A 163 -1.91 3.49 -17.49
CA ILE A 163 -1.61 2.57 -16.38
C ILE A 163 -1.34 1.15 -16.85
N VAL A 164 -2.03 0.68 -17.90
CA VAL A 164 -1.74 -0.61 -18.54
C VAL A 164 -0.36 -0.59 -19.15
N ALA A 165 -0.01 0.47 -19.91
CA ALA A 165 1.33 0.60 -20.50
C ALA A 165 2.44 0.64 -19.45
N ALA A 166 2.23 1.29 -18.31
CA ALA A 166 3.17 1.25 -17.19
C ALA A 166 3.32 -0.18 -16.64
N ALA A 167 2.22 -0.92 -16.44
CA ALA A 167 2.23 -2.28 -15.94
C ALA A 167 2.87 -3.28 -16.94
N THR A 168 2.77 -3.01 -18.23
CA THR A 168 3.24 -3.90 -19.30
C THR A 168 4.56 -3.44 -19.94
N VAL A 169 5.26 -2.44 -19.37
CA VAL A 169 6.57 -2.01 -19.89
C VAL A 169 7.48 -3.21 -20.04
N ASP A 170 8.07 -3.38 -21.22
CA ASP A 170 8.77 -4.60 -21.64
C ASP A 170 9.90 -5.03 -20.69
N THR A 171 10.52 -4.06 -20.03
CA THR A 171 11.76 -4.22 -19.28
C THR A 171 11.58 -4.39 -17.78
N ALA A 172 10.39 -4.17 -17.23
CA ALA A 172 10.14 -4.43 -15.80
C ALA A 172 9.91 -5.93 -15.53
N ASP A 173 10.55 -6.48 -14.49
CA ASP A 173 10.37 -7.87 -14.05
C ASP A 173 9.21 -7.98 -13.04
N THR A 174 8.96 -6.91 -12.29
CA THR A 174 8.01 -6.90 -11.18
C THR A 174 7.14 -5.64 -11.22
N VAL A 175 5.83 -5.82 -11.00
CA VAL A 175 4.87 -4.72 -10.88
C VAL A 175 4.44 -4.58 -9.42
N VAL A 176 4.61 -3.39 -8.85
CA VAL A 176 4.16 -3.04 -7.50
C VAL A 176 2.81 -2.32 -7.60
N THR A 177 1.78 -2.87 -6.97
CA THR A 177 0.40 -2.33 -7.06
C THR A 177 0.07 -1.41 -5.89
N GLY A 178 0.56 -0.18 -5.92
CA GLY A 178 0.28 0.88 -4.95
C GLY A 178 -0.95 1.75 -5.25
N ILE A 179 -1.68 1.48 -6.34
CA ILE A 179 -2.93 2.16 -6.68
C ILE A 179 -4.06 1.71 -5.74
N VAL A 180 -5.08 2.56 -5.51
CA VAL A 180 -6.24 2.25 -4.66
C VAL A 180 -7.45 1.75 -5.45
N GLY A 181 -8.26 0.88 -4.84
CA GLY A 181 -9.53 0.41 -5.39
C GLY A 181 -9.40 -0.50 -6.63
N ALA A 182 -10.50 -0.65 -7.37
CA ALA A 182 -10.60 -1.58 -8.50
C ALA A 182 -9.78 -1.18 -9.74
N ALA A 183 -9.23 0.04 -9.77
CA ALA A 183 -8.41 0.53 -10.88
C ALA A 183 -7.12 -0.30 -11.10
N GLY A 184 -6.68 -1.07 -10.09
CA GLY A 184 -5.54 -1.98 -10.19
C GLY A 184 -5.83 -3.30 -10.93
N LEU A 185 -7.10 -3.67 -11.17
CA LEU A 185 -7.45 -5.01 -11.65
C LEU A 185 -6.92 -5.31 -13.05
N GLU A 186 -7.30 -4.49 -14.03
CA GLU A 186 -6.87 -4.66 -15.42
C GLU A 186 -5.35 -4.59 -15.61
N PRO A 187 -4.62 -3.58 -15.09
CA PRO A 187 -3.16 -3.55 -15.24
C PRO A 187 -2.48 -4.76 -14.56
N THR A 188 -3.04 -5.28 -13.47
CA THR A 188 -2.54 -6.51 -12.84
C THR A 188 -2.73 -7.73 -13.74
N ILE A 189 -3.91 -7.87 -14.37
CA ILE A 189 -4.19 -8.96 -15.32
C ILE A 189 -3.22 -8.92 -16.51
N GLU A 190 -2.99 -7.75 -17.09
CA GLU A 190 -2.08 -7.60 -18.22
C GLU A 190 -0.61 -7.86 -17.83
N ALA A 191 -0.18 -7.41 -16.65
CA ALA A 191 1.15 -7.73 -16.12
C ALA A 191 1.35 -9.25 -15.93
N ILE A 192 0.34 -9.97 -15.41
CA ILE A 192 0.38 -11.43 -15.25
C ILE A 192 0.52 -12.13 -16.61
N LYS A 193 -0.23 -11.69 -17.63
CA LYS A 193 -0.13 -12.26 -18.99
C LYS A 193 1.27 -12.06 -19.60
N MET A 194 1.95 -10.97 -19.22
CA MET A 194 3.34 -10.69 -19.58
C MET A 194 4.37 -11.44 -18.72
N LYS A 195 3.92 -12.37 -17.86
CA LYS A 195 4.74 -13.17 -16.96
C LYS A 195 5.57 -12.36 -15.95
N LYS A 196 5.09 -11.17 -15.58
CA LYS A 196 5.74 -10.34 -14.56
C LYS A 196 5.31 -10.81 -13.16
N ASP A 197 6.24 -10.74 -12.21
CA ASP A 197 5.90 -10.92 -10.81
C ASP A 197 5.05 -9.74 -10.32
N ILE A 198 4.15 -10.00 -9.38
CA ILE A 198 3.26 -8.97 -8.81
C ILE A 198 3.56 -8.82 -7.33
N ALA A 199 3.98 -7.63 -6.90
CA ALA A 199 4.00 -7.22 -5.51
C ALA A 199 2.66 -6.53 -5.19
N LEU A 200 1.74 -7.28 -4.59
CA LEU A 200 0.35 -6.89 -4.41
C LEU A 200 0.16 -6.14 -3.09
N ALA A 201 0.00 -4.81 -3.14
CA ALA A 201 -0.36 -4.00 -1.97
C ALA A 201 -1.86 -3.64 -1.95
N ASN A 202 -2.47 -3.49 -3.12
CA ASN A 202 -3.91 -3.29 -3.25
C ASN A 202 -4.69 -4.60 -3.01
N LYS A 203 -5.34 -4.70 -1.87
CA LYS A 203 -6.16 -5.88 -1.50
C LYS A 203 -7.49 -5.95 -2.25
N GLU A 204 -8.05 -4.80 -2.62
CA GLU A 204 -9.33 -4.67 -3.32
C GLU A 204 -9.31 -5.39 -4.67
N THR A 205 -8.16 -5.42 -5.33
CA THR A 205 -7.92 -6.12 -6.59
C THR A 205 -8.14 -7.63 -6.43
N LEU A 206 -7.69 -8.22 -5.33
CA LEU A 206 -7.90 -9.66 -5.08
C LEU A 206 -9.28 -9.95 -4.49
N ILE A 207 -9.83 -9.06 -3.67
CA ILE A 207 -11.18 -9.19 -3.11
C ILE A 207 -12.22 -9.20 -4.23
N SER A 208 -12.09 -8.30 -5.21
CA SER A 208 -13.02 -8.18 -6.34
C SER A 208 -12.67 -9.11 -7.51
N GLY A 209 -11.38 -9.34 -7.77
CA GLY A 209 -10.89 -10.03 -8.96
C GLY A 209 -10.33 -11.42 -8.73
N GLY A 210 -10.33 -11.95 -7.50
CA GLY A 210 -9.70 -13.23 -7.13
C GLY A 210 -10.04 -14.42 -8.05
N PRO A 211 -11.33 -14.66 -8.39
CA PRO A 211 -11.71 -15.73 -9.31
C PRO A 211 -11.13 -15.60 -10.72
N VAL A 212 -10.74 -14.40 -11.15
CA VAL A 212 -10.10 -14.13 -12.45
C VAL A 212 -8.58 -14.16 -12.32
N ILE A 213 -8.04 -13.55 -11.26
CA ILE A 213 -6.61 -13.41 -11.04
C ILE A 213 -5.96 -14.76 -10.71
N ASN A 214 -6.50 -15.53 -9.76
CA ASN A 214 -5.86 -16.74 -9.26
C ASN A 214 -5.60 -17.78 -10.38
N PRO A 215 -6.57 -18.07 -11.28
CA PRO A 215 -6.31 -18.97 -12.41
C PRO A 215 -5.24 -18.44 -13.37
N LEU A 216 -5.11 -17.12 -13.53
CA LEU A 216 -4.08 -16.52 -14.38
C LEU A 216 -2.69 -16.66 -13.75
N VAL A 217 -2.58 -16.41 -12.44
CA VAL A 217 -1.33 -16.61 -11.70
C VAL A 217 -0.86 -18.06 -11.84
N GLU A 218 -1.75 -19.03 -11.66
CA GLU A 218 -1.43 -20.45 -11.86
C GLU A 218 -1.06 -20.77 -13.31
N LYS A 219 -1.81 -20.23 -14.29
CA LYS A 219 -1.59 -20.48 -15.71
C LYS A 219 -0.25 -19.95 -16.22
N TYR A 220 0.13 -18.74 -15.80
CA TYR A 220 1.36 -18.08 -16.26
C TYR A 220 2.57 -18.37 -15.36
N GLY A 221 2.34 -18.93 -14.17
CA GLY A 221 3.40 -19.38 -13.27
C GLY A 221 4.22 -18.24 -12.66
N ILE A 222 3.61 -17.06 -12.49
CA ILE A 222 4.27 -15.88 -11.89
C ILE A 222 4.22 -15.93 -10.37
N ASN A 223 5.11 -15.18 -9.71
CA ASN A 223 5.02 -15.00 -8.27
C ASN A 223 4.11 -13.82 -7.93
N MET A 224 3.14 -14.06 -7.04
CA MET A 224 2.34 -13.02 -6.44
C MET A 224 2.75 -12.86 -4.98
N LEU A 225 3.46 -11.78 -4.67
CA LEU A 225 4.03 -11.48 -3.37
C LEU A 225 3.12 -10.51 -2.62
N PRO A 226 2.69 -10.82 -1.39
CA PRO A 226 1.88 -9.89 -0.60
C PRO A 226 2.74 -8.74 -0.07
N ALA A 227 2.30 -7.51 -0.33
CA ALA A 227 2.91 -6.30 0.21
C ALA A 227 2.06 -5.64 1.32
N ASP A 228 0.80 -6.07 1.50
CA ASP A 228 -0.01 -5.70 2.66
C ASP A 228 0.59 -6.29 3.94
N SER A 229 0.59 -5.52 5.03
CA SER A 229 1.48 -5.75 6.18
C SER A 229 1.23 -7.09 6.88
N GLU A 230 -0.04 -7.43 7.12
CA GLU A 230 -0.45 -8.66 7.77
C GLU A 230 -0.21 -9.88 6.87
N HIS A 231 -0.52 -9.73 5.58
CA HIS A 231 -0.32 -10.79 4.59
C HIS A 231 1.17 -11.07 4.35
N SER A 232 2.00 -10.03 4.33
CA SER A 232 3.46 -10.13 4.27
C SER A 232 4.02 -10.80 5.51
N ALA A 233 3.54 -10.45 6.71
CA ALA A 233 3.96 -11.11 7.95
C ALA A 233 3.62 -12.61 7.94
N ILE A 234 2.41 -12.98 7.53
CA ILE A 234 2.01 -14.39 7.36
C ILE A 234 2.91 -15.10 6.35
N PHE A 235 3.18 -14.46 5.20
CA PHE A 235 4.04 -15.03 4.16
C PHE A 235 5.46 -15.29 4.66
N GLN A 236 6.03 -14.37 5.43
CA GLN A 236 7.35 -14.51 6.04
C GLN A 236 7.38 -15.64 7.09
N CYS A 237 6.35 -15.74 7.94
CA CYS A 237 6.23 -16.82 8.93
C CYS A 237 6.05 -18.21 8.30
N LEU A 238 5.54 -18.28 7.07
CA LEU A 238 5.33 -19.54 6.36
C LEU A 238 6.58 -20.03 5.62
N GLN A 239 7.64 -19.23 5.51
CA GLN A 239 8.88 -19.65 4.85
C GLN A 239 9.50 -20.85 5.59
N GLY A 240 9.67 -21.96 4.88
CA GLY A 240 10.21 -23.21 5.43
C GLY A 240 9.20 -24.08 6.19
N VAL A 241 7.93 -23.69 6.28
CA VAL A 241 6.87 -24.53 6.87
C VAL A 241 6.48 -25.65 5.89
N PRO A 242 6.45 -26.93 6.31
CA PRO A 242 6.11 -28.03 5.41
C PRO A 242 4.64 -27.99 4.96
N PRO A 243 4.30 -28.57 3.79
CA PRO A 243 2.91 -28.71 3.35
C PRO A 243 2.02 -29.34 4.44
N GLY A 244 0.86 -28.73 4.70
CA GLY A 244 -0.06 -29.15 5.76
C GLY A 244 0.33 -28.71 7.18
N GLY A 245 1.48 -28.04 7.36
CA GLY A 245 1.94 -27.54 8.66
C GLY A 245 1.18 -26.31 9.17
N LEU A 246 0.45 -25.60 8.31
CA LEU A 246 -0.36 -24.45 8.71
C LEU A 246 -1.62 -24.92 9.46
N ARG A 247 -1.69 -24.63 10.76
CA ARG A 247 -2.86 -24.93 11.62
C ARG A 247 -3.84 -23.76 11.73
N ARG A 248 -3.34 -22.52 11.85
CA ARG A 248 -4.14 -21.31 12.12
C ARG A 248 -3.41 -20.07 11.63
N VAL A 249 -4.16 -19.10 11.12
CA VAL A 249 -3.71 -17.74 10.88
C VAL A 249 -4.28 -16.82 11.97
N ILE A 250 -3.43 -15.97 12.56
CA ILE A 250 -3.85 -14.90 13.47
C ILE A 250 -3.70 -13.60 12.71
N LEU A 251 -4.84 -13.00 12.35
CA LEU A 251 -4.86 -11.71 11.65
C LEU A 251 -4.97 -10.59 12.68
N THR A 252 -3.93 -9.78 12.80
CA THR A 252 -3.89 -8.63 13.71
C THR A 252 -4.59 -7.43 13.09
N ALA A 253 -5.10 -6.53 13.94
CA ALA A 253 -5.64 -5.25 13.51
C ALA A 253 -5.32 -4.19 14.58
N SER A 254 -5.09 -2.94 14.16
CA SER A 254 -4.80 -1.83 15.09
C SER A 254 -6.04 -1.37 15.89
N GLY A 255 -7.23 -1.62 15.34
CA GLY A 255 -8.52 -1.14 15.84
C GLY A 255 -8.94 0.24 15.31
N GLY A 256 -8.04 0.98 14.65
CA GLY A 256 -8.35 2.28 14.03
C GLY A 256 -8.59 3.42 15.02
N ALA A 257 -8.91 4.61 14.49
CA ALA A 257 -9.08 5.84 15.28
C ALA A 257 -10.26 5.80 16.26
N PHE A 258 -11.23 4.91 16.03
CA PHE A 258 -12.47 4.81 16.80
C PHE A 258 -12.52 3.57 17.69
N ARG A 259 -11.39 2.87 17.90
CA ARG A 259 -11.32 1.64 18.69
C ARG A 259 -11.93 1.80 20.09
N ASP A 260 -11.66 2.94 20.71
CA ASP A 260 -11.99 3.20 22.11
C ASP A 260 -13.31 3.98 22.24
N PHE A 261 -14.04 4.22 21.13
CA PHE A 261 -15.32 4.92 21.14
C PHE A 261 -16.43 3.97 21.58
N SER A 262 -17.35 4.50 22.39
CA SER A 262 -18.62 3.83 22.67
C SER A 262 -19.54 3.84 21.44
N LYS A 263 -20.55 2.97 21.48
CA LYS A 263 -21.60 2.92 20.44
C LYS A 263 -22.27 4.28 20.27
N ASP A 264 -22.62 4.96 21.36
CA ASP A 264 -23.32 6.25 21.30
C ASP A 264 -22.45 7.36 20.71
N GLU A 265 -21.14 7.36 20.99
CA GLU A 265 -20.18 8.28 20.38
C GLU A 265 -20.04 8.05 18.87
N LEU A 266 -19.99 6.79 18.44
CA LEU A 266 -20.01 6.46 17.01
C LEU A 266 -21.30 6.90 16.32
N PHE A 267 -22.47 6.73 16.95
CA PHE A 267 -23.74 7.19 16.39
C PHE A 267 -23.78 8.71 16.23
N ARG A 268 -23.38 9.45 17.27
CA ARG A 268 -23.31 10.92 17.20
C ARG A 268 -22.35 11.38 16.11
N LEU A 269 -21.19 10.73 15.98
CA LEU A 269 -20.22 11.03 14.93
C LEU A 269 -20.83 10.84 13.53
N CYS A 270 -21.58 9.76 13.31
CA CYS A 270 -22.29 9.50 12.05
C CYS A 270 -23.41 10.51 11.77
N GLU A 271 -24.14 10.94 12.80
CA GLU A 271 -25.21 11.94 12.68
C GLU A 271 -24.64 13.31 12.31
N ASP A 272 -23.55 13.73 12.97
CA ASP A 272 -22.90 15.02 12.76
C ASP A 272 -22.18 15.07 11.40
N ASN A 273 -21.55 13.96 11.00
CA ASN A 273 -20.88 13.83 9.73
C ASN A 273 -21.01 12.38 9.20
N PRO A 274 -21.97 12.13 8.29
CA PRO A 274 -22.18 10.80 7.71
C PRO A 274 -20.96 10.22 6.98
N ARG A 275 -19.97 11.05 6.63
CA ARG A 275 -18.70 10.63 6.01
C ARG A 275 -17.55 10.46 6.98
N ALA A 276 -17.74 10.69 8.29
CA ALA A 276 -16.67 10.53 9.28
C ALA A 276 -16.17 9.09 9.43
N VAL A 277 -16.93 8.11 8.93
CA VAL A 277 -16.64 6.67 9.04
C VAL A 277 -16.44 6.00 7.67
N GLN A 278 -16.37 6.77 6.58
CA GLN A 278 -15.98 6.30 5.24
C GLN A 278 -14.48 6.46 5.03
#